data_AF-A0A3D6DNX6-F1
#
_entry.id   AF-A0A3D6DNX6-F1
#
_cell.length_a   1.000
_cell.length_b   1.000
_cell.length_c   1.000
_cell.angle_alpha   90.00
_cell.angle_beta   90.00
_cell.angle_gamma   90.00
#
_symmetry.space_group_name_H-M   'P 1'
#
loop_
_entity.id
_entity.type
_entity.pdbx_description
1 polymer ?
#
loop_
_entity_poly.entity_id
_entity_poly.type
_entity_poly.pdbx_seq_one_letter_code
_entity_poly.pdbx_strand_id
1 'polypeptide(L)'
;MASISKLAKLEAYAQTGRFPEMLAACQQILATDGVDAITLLDIGVLLFNFGFFSKAGECYTRARNLAPDDPRPLANLANLAREAGDHAESRRIYAALQERLPDHPVLRRNALVSLEYDPQAPDVDRLSQARAWGDWAIARAGGPRPRPPFRSTDKRPLRLGYVSADLCQHTVGLFLKDVLQAHDPELVTVFTYGAGTVHDWVTETIRARPDFAMSPMLMTLLWSNKSARTRSISWSTSPATPPDRASPPLPIVPPQYRSVGSATSPPPDCRSWMPS
;
A
#
# COMPACT_ATOMS: atom_id res chain seq x y z
N MET A 1 -20.86 -14.52 14.70
CA MET A 1 -19.89 -14.34 15.82
C MET A 1 -18.90 -15.50 15.96
N ALA A 2 -19.27 -16.76 15.67
CA ALA A 2 -18.37 -17.92 15.80
C ALA A 2 -17.13 -17.92 14.87
N SER A 3 -17.24 -17.46 13.61
CA SER A 3 -16.12 -17.43 12.65
C SER A 3 -14.97 -16.51 13.09
N ILE A 4 -15.32 -15.36 13.67
CA ILE A 4 -14.38 -14.32 14.14
C ILE A 4 -13.48 -14.84 15.26
N SER A 5 -14.04 -15.62 16.18
CA SER A 5 -13.31 -16.22 17.31
C SER A 5 -12.31 -17.28 16.83
N LYS A 6 -12.63 -18.01 15.76
CA LYS A 6 -11.75 -19.05 15.21
C LYS A 6 -10.52 -18.47 14.51
N LEU A 7 -10.68 -17.40 13.72
CA LEU A 7 -9.54 -16.74 13.05
C LEU A 7 -8.56 -16.09 14.05
N ALA A 8 -9.07 -15.41 15.09
CA ALA A 8 -8.22 -14.80 16.12
C ALA A 8 -7.31 -15.83 16.82
N LYS A 9 -7.81 -17.06 17.02
CA LYS A 9 -7.01 -18.16 17.58
C LYS A 9 -5.89 -18.59 16.63
N LEU A 10 -6.15 -18.63 15.32
CA LEU A 10 -5.12 -18.94 14.32
C LEU A 10 -4.03 -17.87 14.31
N GLU A 11 -4.42 -16.59 14.30
CA GLU A 11 -3.49 -15.47 14.34
C GLU A 11 -2.61 -15.51 15.60
N ALA A 12 -3.18 -15.84 16.75
CA ALA A 12 -2.42 -16.00 18.00
C ALA A 12 -1.39 -17.15 17.91
N TYR A 13 -1.76 -18.30 17.34
CA TYR A 13 -0.78 -19.38 17.10
C TYR A 13 0.32 -18.95 16.14
N ALA A 14 -0.04 -18.25 15.07
CA ALA A 14 0.91 -17.81 14.06
C ALA A 14 1.93 -16.79 14.63
N GLN A 15 1.45 -15.79 15.38
CA GLN A 15 2.30 -14.78 16.02
C GLN A 15 3.23 -15.36 17.09
N THR A 16 2.86 -16.49 17.69
CA THR A 16 3.68 -17.19 18.69
C THR A 16 4.52 -18.33 18.12
N GLY A 17 4.55 -18.48 16.78
CA GLY A 17 5.33 -19.51 16.09
C GLY A 17 4.82 -20.95 16.29
N ARG A 18 3.61 -21.12 16.84
CA ARG A 18 2.95 -22.42 17.05
C ARG A 18 2.32 -22.94 15.78
N PHE A 19 3.16 -23.17 14.76
CA PHE A 19 2.72 -23.53 13.42
C PHE A 19 2.00 -24.88 13.33
N PRO A 20 2.41 -25.95 14.05
CA PRO A 20 1.66 -27.21 14.03
C PRO A 20 0.21 -27.03 14.48
N GLU A 21 -0.02 -26.29 15.56
CA GLU A 21 -1.36 -26.00 16.09
C GLU A 21 -2.14 -25.07 15.18
N MET A 22 -1.48 -24.06 14.58
CA MET A 22 -2.08 -23.21 13.56
C MET A 22 -2.57 -24.06 12.38
N LEU A 23 -1.72 -24.92 11.81
CA LEU A 23 -2.05 -25.74 10.65
C LEU A 23 -3.17 -26.74 10.95
N ALA A 24 -3.14 -27.38 12.12
CA ALA A 24 -4.20 -28.27 12.56
C ALA A 24 -5.54 -27.54 12.71
N ALA A 25 -5.52 -26.35 13.32
CA ALA A 25 -6.73 -25.54 13.48
C ALA A 25 -7.26 -24.99 12.14
N CYS A 26 -6.38 -24.59 11.21
CA CYS A 26 -6.76 -24.25 9.84
C CYS A 26 -7.47 -25.43 9.18
N GLN A 27 -6.88 -26.64 9.25
CA GLN A 27 -7.46 -27.83 8.64
C GLN A 27 -8.84 -28.16 9.23
N GLN A 28 -9.02 -28.03 10.54
CA GLN A 28 -10.32 -28.22 11.19
C GLN A 28 -11.39 -27.26 10.65
N ILE A 29 -11.04 -26.00 10.42
CA ILE A 29 -11.97 -25.02 9.82
C ILE A 29 -12.26 -25.38 8.37
N LEU A 30 -11.22 -25.68 7.59
CA LEU A 30 -11.35 -25.98 6.16
C LEU A 30 -12.10 -27.29 5.86
N ALA A 31 -12.13 -28.22 6.83
CA ALA A 31 -12.88 -29.47 6.79
C ALA A 31 -14.34 -29.33 7.19
N THR A 32 -14.80 -28.15 7.64
CA THR A 32 -16.23 -27.94 7.89
C THR A 32 -17.00 -27.83 6.56
N ASP A 33 -18.22 -28.33 6.54
CA ASP A 33 -19.11 -28.16 5.39
C ASP A 33 -19.51 -26.69 5.24
N GLY A 34 -19.52 -26.19 3.99
CA GLY A 34 -19.98 -24.84 3.69
C GLY A 34 -18.99 -23.71 4.02
N VAL A 35 -17.67 -23.98 4.08
CA VAL A 35 -16.66 -22.91 4.19
C VAL A 35 -16.79 -21.96 2.99
N ASP A 36 -17.03 -20.69 3.30
CA ASP A 36 -17.21 -19.63 2.31
C ASP A 36 -15.88 -19.12 1.73
N ALA A 37 -15.97 -18.39 0.61
CA ALA A 37 -14.80 -17.82 -0.06
C ALA A 37 -14.02 -16.83 0.83
N ILE A 38 -14.70 -16.13 1.74
CA ILE A 38 -14.08 -15.15 2.64
C ILE A 38 -13.18 -15.85 3.66
N THR A 39 -13.68 -16.91 4.30
CA THR A 39 -12.90 -17.69 5.27
C THR A 39 -11.69 -18.36 4.60
N LEU A 40 -11.85 -18.85 3.36
CA LEU A 40 -10.73 -19.37 2.57
C LEU A 40 -9.69 -18.30 2.26
N LEU A 41 -10.12 -17.07 1.93
CA LEU A 41 -9.22 -15.95 1.72
C LEU A 41 -8.45 -15.58 2.99
N ASP A 42 -9.15 -15.45 4.12
CA ASP A 42 -8.53 -15.08 5.40
C ASP A 42 -7.50 -16.13 5.85
N ILE A 43 -7.84 -17.42 5.79
CA ILE A 43 -6.90 -18.51 6.10
C ILE A 43 -5.75 -18.55 5.09
N GLY A 44 -6.04 -18.36 3.79
CA GLY A 44 -5.02 -18.33 2.76
C GLY A 44 -4.00 -17.19 2.97
N VAL A 45 -4.47 -15.99 3.31
CA VAL A 45 -3.61 -14.84 3.65
C VAL A 45 -2.78 -15.12 4.89
N LEU A 46 -3.36 -15.73 5.93
CA LEU A 46 -2.59 -16.12 7.11
C LEU A 46 -1.48 -17.11 6.73
N LEU A 47 -1.82 -18.16 5.99
CA LEU A 47 -0.85 -19.17 5.55
C LEU A 47 0.26 -18.56 4.70
N PHE A 48 -0.09 -17.65 3.79
CA PHE A 48 0.87 -16.93 2.94
C PHE A 48 1.84 -16.08 3.77
N ASN A 49 1.33 -15.30 4.72
CA ASN A 49 2.16 -14.40 5.56
C ASN A 49 3.19 -15.16 6.40
N PHE A 50 2.92 -16.43 6.71
CA PHE A 50 3.83 -17.30 7.46
C PHE A 50 4.54 -18.34 6.57
N GLY A 51 4.57 -18.13 5.25
CA GLY A 51 5.39 -18.90 4.31
C GLY A 51 4.81 -20.25 3.86
N PHE A 52 3.58 -20.60 4.23
CA PHE A 52 2.92 -21.84 3.82
C PHE A 52 2.27 -21.71 2.43
N PHE A 53 3.06 -21.39 1.41
CA PHE A 53 2.59 -21.00 0.08
C PHE A 53 1.71 -22.05 -0.60
N SER A 54 2.08 -23.34 -0.60
CA SER A 54 1.27 -24.37 -1.25
C SER A 54 -0.15 -24.44 -0.68
N LYS A 55 -0.29 -24.40 0.65
CA LYS A 55 -1.60 -24.41 1.33
C LYS A 55 -2.38 -23.11 1.10
N ALA A 56 -1.69 -21.97 1.02
CA ALA A 56 -2.33 -20.71 0.66
C ALA A 56 -2.91 -20.77 -0.77
N GLY A 57 -2.16 -21.33 -1.72
CA GLY A 57 -2.59 -21.52 -3.11
C GLY A 57 -3.82 -22.41 -3.25
N GLU A 58 -3.90 -23.50 -2.47
CA GLU A 58 -5.10 -24.34 -2.38
C GLU A 58 -6.32 -23.54 -1.91
N CYS A 59 -6.15 -22.73 -0.85
CA CYS A 59 -7.22 -21.88 -0.31
C CYS A 59 -7.70 -20.85 -1.35
N TYR A 60 -6.77 -20.15 -2.02
CA TYR A 60 -7.12 -19.16 -3.04
C TYR A 60 -7.78 -19.78 -4.27
N THR A 61 -7.33 -20.97 -4.69
CA THR A 61 -7.96 -21.70 -5.81
C THR A 61 -9.38 -22.10 -5.47
N ARG A 62 -9.62 -22.63 -4.26
CA ARG A 62 -10.98 -22.96 -3.80
C ARG A 62 -11.84 -21.70 -3.67
N ALA A 63 -11.31 -20.61 -3.13
CA ALA A 63 -12.02 -19.34 -3.01
C ALA A 63 -12.42 -18.77 -4.38
N ARG A 64 -11.52 -18.82 -5.37
CA ARG A 64 -11.80 -18.41 -6.76
C ARG A 64 -12.95 -19.22 -7.36
N ASN A 65 -13.00 -20.53 -7.12
CA ASN A 65 -14.06 -21.38 -7.66
C ASN A 65 -15.42 -21.09 -7.00
N LEU A 66 -15.44 -20.72 -5.71
CA LEU A 66 -16.66 -20.35 -4.99
C LEU A 66 -17.16 -18.95 -5.33
N ALA A 67 -16.25 -18.03 -5.67
CA ALA A 67 -16.58 -16.66 -6.04
C ALA A 67 -15.77 -16.21 -7.28
N PRO A 68 -16.16 -16.63 -8.50
CA PRO A 68 -15.41 -16.34 -9.73
C PRO A 68 -15.31 -14.85 -10.08
N ASP A 69 -16.28 -14.05 -9.62
CA ASP A 69 -16.33 -12.61 -9.85
C ASP A 69 -15.54 -11.80 -8.82
N ASP A 70 -15.08 -12.44 -7.75
CA ASP A 70 -14.25 -11.81 -6.73
C ASP A 70 -12.80 -11.72 -7.22
N PRO A 71 -12.21 -10.52 -7.34
CA PRO A 71 -10.83 -10.37 -7.81
C PRO A 71 -9.79 -10.79 -6.75
N ARG A 72 -10.16 -10.88 -5.46
CA ARG A 72 -9.21 -11.08 -4.36
C ARG A 72 -8.45 -12.41 -4.43
N PRO A 73 -9.10 -13.57 -4.66
CA PRO A 73 -8.38 -14.83 -4.78
C PRO A 73 -7.39 -14.81 -5.94
N LEU A 74 -7.76 -14.21 -7.06
CA LEU A 74 -6.90 -14.12 -8.24
C LEU A 74 -5.71 -13.17 -8.00
N ALA A 75 -5.92 -12.03 -7.34
CA ALA A 75 -4.83 -11.14 -6.94
C ALA A 75 -3.85 -11.81 -5.96
N ASN A 76 -4.37 -12.61 -5.03
CA ASN A 76 -3.53 -13.37 -4.10
C ASN A 76 -2.77 -14.52 -4.79
N LEU A 77 -3.34 -15.15 -5.82
CA LEU A 77 -2.60 -16.09 -6.68
C LEU A 77 -1.47 -15.39 -7.45
N ALA A 78 -1.68 -14.16 -7.93
CA ALA A 78 -0.62 -13.37 -8.58
C ALA A 78 0.51 -13.01 -7.59
N ASN A 79 0.17 -12.69 -6.34
CA ASN A 79 1.17 -12.50 -5.28
C ASN A 79 1.96 -13.77 -4.99
N LEU A 80 1.28 -14.92 -4.93
CA LEU A 80 1.92 -16.22 -4.74
C LEU A 80 2.84 -16.59 -5.90
N ALA A 81 2.44 -16.33 -7.15
CA ALA A 81 3.29 -16.51 -8.32
C ALA A 81 4.57 -15.65 -8.21
N ARG A 82 4.44 -14.39 -7.76
CA ARG A 82 5.59 -13.51 -7.52
C ARG A 82 6.52 -14.06 -6.44
N GLU A 83 6.01 -14.50 -5.29
CA GLU A 83 6.85 -15.09 -4.23
C GLU A 83 7.54 -16.38 -4.68
N ALA A 84 6.91 -17.14 -5.58
CA ALA A 84 7.49 -18.33 -6.18
C ALA A 84 8.51 -18.04 -7.30
N GLY A 85 8.72 -16.77 -7.66
CA GLY A 85 9.59 -16.36 -8.78
C GLY A 85 8.96 -16.52 -10.17
N ASP A 86 7.70 -16.93 -10.26
CA ASP A 86 6.94 -16.95 -11.51
C ASP A 86 6.37 -15.55 -11.81
N HIS A 87 7.30 -14.65 -12.13
CA HIS A 87 6.98 -13.26 -12.43
C HIS A 87 6.13 -13.13 -13.70
N ALA A 88 6.29 -14.05 -14.66
CA ALA A 88 5.52 -14.05 -15.91
C ALA A 88 4.03 -14.29 -15.63
N GLU A 89 3.70 -15.30 -14.83
CA GLU A 89 2.32 -15.57 -14.44
C GLU A 89 1.75 -14.44 -13.56
N SER A 90 2.54 -13.92 -12.61
CA SER A 90 2.12 -12.77 -11.80
C SER A 90 1.73 -11.57 -12.65
N ARG A 91 2.56 -11.21 -13.64
CA ARG A 91 2.27 -10.13 -14.60
C ARG A 91 1.03 -10.41 -15.43
N ARG A 92 0.89 -11.63 -15.96
CA ARG A 92 -0.27 -12.02 -16.78
C ARG A 92 -1.57 -11.87 -15.99
N ILE A 93 -1.59 -12.33 -14.75
CA ILE A 93 -2.77 -12.21 -13.89
C ILE A 93 -3.08 -10.74 -13.57
N TYR A 94 -2.06 -9.95 -13.19
CA TYR A 94 -2.28 -8.54 -12.87
C TYR A 94 -2.75 -7.72 -14.07
N ALA A 95 -2.23 -7.98 -15.27
CA ALA A 95 -2.71 -7.35 -16.50
C ALA A 95 -4.20 -7.61 -16.72
N ALA A 96 -4.63 -8.88 -16.66
CA ALA A 96 -6.04 -9.25 -16.80
C ALA A 96 -6.94 -8.62 -15.71
N LEU A 97 -6.45 -8.53 -14.48
CA LEU A 97 -7.16 -7.87 -13.38
C LEU A 97 -7.29 -6.36 -13.61
N GLN A 98 -6.25 -5.70 -14.12
CA GLN A 98 -6.26 -4.26 -14.42
C GLN A 98 -7.14 -3.91 -15.63
N GLU A 99 -7.24 -4.78 -16.63
CA GLU A 99 -8.19 -4.62 -17.74
C GLU A 99 -9.65 -4.64 -17.25
N ARG A 100 -9.98 -5.57 -16.33
CA ARG A 100 -11.33 -5.70 -15.76
C ARG A 100 -11.65 -4.61 -14.74
N LEU A 101 -10.66 -4.21 -13.95
CA LEU A 101 -10.82 -3.29 -12.81
C LEU A 101 -9.77 -2.16 -12.87
N PRO A 102 -9.86 -1.28 -13.90
CA PRO A 102 -8.82 -0.30 -14.16
C PRO A 102 -8.66 0.74 -13.05
N ASP A 103 -9.67 1.00 -12.23
CA ASP A 103 -9.61 2.00 -11.15
C ASP A 103 -9.45 1.41 -9.75
N HIS A 104 -8.99 0.18 -9.65
CA HIS A 104 -8.92 -0.51 -8.38
C HIS A 104 -7.56 -0.30 -7.67
N PRO A 105 -7.51 0.44 -6.54
CA PRO A 105 -6.25 0.92 -5.93
C PRO A 105 -5.26 -0.18 -5.57
N VAL A 106 -5.73 -1.26 -4.93
CA VAL A 106 -4.82 -2.31 -4.46
C VAL A 106 -4.29 -3.15 -5.62
N LEU A 107 -5.06 -3.32 -6.70
CA LEU A 107 -4.60 -4.11 -7.85
C LEU A 107 -3.48 -3.36 -8.57
N ARG A 108 -3.68 -2.05 -8.79
CA ARG A 108 -2.63 -1.17 -9.33
C ARG A 108 -1.37 -1.18 -8.47
N ARG A 109 -1.52 -1.02 -7.15
CA ARG A 109 -0.39 -1.04 -6.22
C ARG A 109 0.35 -2.38 -6.28
N ASN A 110 -0.37 -3.49 -6.19
CA ASN A 110 0.27 -4.80 -6.17
C ASN A 110 0.92 -5.16 -7.51
N ALA A 111 0.34 -4.74 -8.64
CA ALA A 111 0.97 -4.89 -9.96
C ALA A 111 2.29 -4.12 -10.06
N LEU A 112 2.31 -2.86 -9.59
CA LEU A 112 3.52 -2.03 -9.55
C LEU A 112 4.59 -2.67 -8.66
N VAL A 113 4.25 -3.05 -7.43
CA VAL A 113 5.17 -3.74 -6.52
C VAL A 113 5.69 -5.04 -7.15
N SER A 114 4.83 -5.80 -7.85
CA SER A 114 5.24 -7.07 -8.45
C SER A 114 6.29 -6.91 -9.55
N LEU A 115 6.27 -5.79 -10.26
CA LEU A 115 7.25 -5.46 -11.29
C LEU A 115 8.65 -5.18 -10.70
N GLU A 116 8.73 -4.64 -9.49
CA GLU A 116 10.01 -4.38 -8.80
C GLU A 116 10.75 -5.67 -8.43
N TYR A 117 10.02 -6.77 -8.24
CA TYR A 117 10.60 -8.08 -7.95
C TYR A 117 10.98 -8.89 -9.19
N ASP A 118 10.55 -8.48 -10.38
CA ASP A 118 10.86 -9.19 -11.61
C ASP A 118 12.25 -8.78 -12.13
N PRO A 119 13.27 -9.67 -12.10
CA PRO A 119 14.60 -9.33 -12.59
C PRO A 119 14.64 -9.12 -14.11
N GLN A 120 13.63 -9.60 -14.85
CA GLN A 120 13.54 -9.45 -16.30
C GLN A 120 12.79 -8.17 -16.71
N ALA A 121 12.20 -7.44 -15.78
CA ALA A 121 11.51 -6.18 -16.07
C ALA A 121 12.52 -5.08 -16.42
N PRO A 122 12.42 -4.43 -17.60
CA PRO A 122 13.25 -3.29 -17.94
C PRO A 122 12.99 -2.08 -17.03
N ASP A 123 14.03 -1.31 -16.72
CA ASP A 123 13.90 -0.09 -15.89
C ASP A 123 12.98 0.96 -16.51
N VAL A 124 12.93 1.03 -17.85
CA VAL A 124 12.01 1.92 -18.58
C VAL A 124 10.55 1.57 -18.28
N ASP A 125 10.23 0.27 -18.17
CA ASP A 125 8.88 -0.19 -17.85
C ASP A 125 8.53 0.08 -16.39
N ARG A 126 9.47 -0.16 -15.46
CA ARG A 126 9.32 0.21 -14.04
C ARG A 126 9.02 1.69 -13.88
N LEU A 127 9.83 2.55 -14.50
CA LEU A 127 9.64 4.01 -14.45
C LEU A 127 8.31 4.44 -15.08
N SER A 128 7.96 3.87 -16.23
CA SER A 128 6.70 4.17 -16.93
C SER A 128 5.50 3.82 -16.05
N GLN A 129 5.50 2.64 -15.44
CA GLN A 129 4.41 2.18 -14.58
C GLN A 129 4.35 2.97 -13.27
N ALA A 130 5.50 3.32 -12.68
CA ALA A 130 5.56 4.16 -11.49
C ALA A 130 4.96 5.56 -11.77
N ARG A 131 5.28 6.16 -12.92
CA ARG A 131 4.68 7.44 -13.36
C ARG A 131 3.18 7.32 -13.58
N ALA A 132 2.73 6.29 -14.31
CA ALA A 132 1.31 6.05 -14.56
C ALA A 132 0.51 5.84 -13.26
N TRP A 133 1.09 5.13 -12.29
CA TRP A 133 0.49 4.99 -10.96
C TRP A 133 0.42 6.33 -10.22
N GLY A 134 1.51 7.12 -10.27
CA GLY A 134 1.60 8.44 -9.64
C GLY A 134 0.56 9.42 -10.20
N ASP A 135 0.44 9.52 -11.52
CA ASP A 135 -0.54 10.37 -12.19
C ASP A 135 -1.97 9.99 -11.81
N TRP A 136 -2.27 8.69 -11.80
CA TRP A 136 -3.57 8.17 -11.37
C TRP A 136 -3.85 8.49 -9.89
N ALA A 137 -2.88 8.30 -9.00
CA ALA A 137 -3.04 8.57 -7.57
C ALA A 137 -3.25 10.06 -7.29
N ILE A 138 -2.50 10.94 -7.98
CA ILE A 138 -2.65 12.39 -7.92
C ILE A 138 -4.04 12.79 -8.40
N ALA A 139 -4.49 12.26 -9.54
CA ALA A 139 -5.83 12.54 -10.06
C ALA A 139 -6.92 12.16 -9.05
N ARG A 140 -6.81 10.98 -8.41
CA ARG A 140 -7.75 10.54 -7.37
C ARG A 140 -7.73 11.37 -6.10
N ALA A 141 -6.60 12.00 -5.78
CA ALA A 141 -6.49 12.93 -4.65
C ALA A 141 -7.06 14.34 -4.95
N GLY A 142 -7.72 14.52 -6.09
CA GLY A 142 -8.27 15.80 -6.54
C GLY A 142 -7.34 16.59 -7.46
N GLY A 143 -6.37 15.90 -8.09
CA GLY A 143 -5.46 16.48 -9.07
C GLY A 143 -4.24 17.19 -8.46
N PRO A 144 -3.31 17.65 -9.31
CA PRO A 144 -2.13 18.37 -8.87
C PRO A 144 -2.53 19.67 -8.17
N ARG A 145 -1.98 19.90 -6.97
CA ARG A 145 -2.13 21.16 -6.24
C ARG A 145 -0.83 21.94 -6.29
N PRO A 146 -0.87 23.26 -6.51
CA PRO A 146 0.34 24.08 -6.49
C PRO A 146 0.98 23.99 -5.11
N ARG A 147 2.30 23.83 -5.08
CA ARG A 147 3.05 23.90 -3.84
C ARG A 147 2.90 25.31 -3.27
N PRO A 148 2.56 25.47 -1.98
CA PRO A 148 2.58 26.78 -1.34
C PRO A 148 3.96 27.43 -1.52
N PRO A 149 4.02 28.77 -1.67
CA PRO A 149 5.30 29.46 -1.82
C PRO A 149 6.18 29.18 -0.61
N PHE A 150 7.45 28.87 -0.88
CA PHE A 150 8.43 28.67 0.18
C PHE A 150 8.59 29.96 0.98
N ARG A 151 8.48 29.87 2.30
CA ARG A 151 8.76 30.97 3.22
C ARG A 151 10.12 30.71 3.83
N SER A 152 11.05 31.66 3.70
CA SER A 152 12.39 31.56 4.29
C SER A 152 12.32 31.17 5.77
N THR A 153 13.26 30.32 6.16
CA THR A 153 13.44 29.82 7.53
C THR A 153 14.57 30.53 8.26
N ASP A 154 15.15 31.60 7.72
CA ASP A 154 16.38 32.24 8.26
C ASP A 154 16.27 32.73 9.72
N LYS A 155 15.05 32.72 10.29
CA LYS A 155 14.75 33.13 11.67
C LYS A 155 14.23 32.00 12.57
N ARG A 156 14.26 30.74 12.13
CA ARG A 156 13.81 29.59 12.92
C ARG A 156 14.40 28.26 12.44
N PRO A 157 14.45 27.23 13.30
CA PRO A 157 14.79 25.88 12.87
C PRO A 157 13.95 25.39 11.69
N LEU A 158 14.54 24.58 10.81
CA LEU A 158 13.84 23.91 9.72
C LEU A 158 12.79 22.96 10.29
N ARG A 159 11.57 22.99 9.74
CA ARG A 159 10.51 22.04 10.14
C ARG A 159 10.54 20.84 9.21
N LEU A 160 10.92 19.68 9.73
CA LEU A 160 11.03 18.44 8.96
C LEU A 160 9.94 17.45 9.39
N GLY A 161 9.15 16.96 8.42
CA GLY A 161 8.08 15.99 8.66
C GLY A 161 8.39 14.62 8.07
N TYR A 162 8.47 13.59 8.91
CA TYR A 162 8.57 12.19 8.49
C TYR A 162 7.17 11.56 8.48
N VAL A 163 6.74 11.02 7.34
CA VAL A 163 5.43 10.34 7.22
C VAL A 163 5.69 8.87 6.89
N SER A 164 5.19 7.96 7.72
CA SER A 164 5.33 6.52 7.46
C SER A 164 4.26 5.71 8.17
N ALA A 165 3.85 4.59 7.56
CA ALA A 165 3.00 3.59 8.22
C ALA A 165 3.80 2.71 9.19
N ASP A 166 5.13 2.76 9.13
CA ASP A 166 6.02 1.77 9.74
C ASP A 166 6.92 2.37 10.82
N LEU A 167 6.39 3.35 11.58
CA LEU A 167 7.06 3.94 12.75
C LEU A 167 6.92 3.04 13.98
N CYS A 168 7.32 1.78 13.83
CA CYS A 168 7.22 0.69 14.82
C CYS A 168 8.43 -0.24 14.65
N GLN A 169 8.41 -1.45 15.25
CA GLN A 169 9.39 -2.52 15.06
C GLN A 169 9.30 -3.12 13.65
N HIS A 170 9.57 -2.28 12.68
CA HIS A 170 9.74 -2.56 11.27
C HIS A 170 11.05 -1.92 10.82
N THR A 171 11.61 -2.38 9.71
CA THR A 171 12.90 -1.90 9.18
C THR A 171 12.97 -0.37 9.12
N VAL A 172 11.90 0.29 8.68
CA VAL A 172 11.80 1.76 8.64
C VAL A 172 11.95 2.37 10.03
N GLY A 173 11.12 1.98 10.99
CA GLY A 173 11.15 2.53 12.35
C GLY A 173 12.47 2.23 13.08
N LEU A 174 13.03 1.04 12.89
CA LEU A 174 14.31 0.63 13.50
C LEU A 174 15.48 1.50 13.04
N PHE A 175 15.57 1.83 11.74
CA PHE A 175 16.60 2.74 11.24
C PHE A 175 16.30 4.20 11.55
N LEU A 176 15.03 4.59 11.51
CA LEU A 176 14.65 5.99 11.62
C LEU A 176 14.71 6.49 13.07
N LYS A 177 14.46 5.65 14.08
CA LYS A 177 14.41 6.07 15.50
C LYS A 177 15.68 6.82 15.94
N ASP A 178 16.85 6.37 15.51
CA ASP A 178 18.14 6.93 15.92
C ASP A 178 18.45 8.22 15.15
N VAL A 179 18.09 8.28 13.86
CA VAL A 179 18.14 9.53 13.07
C VAL A 179 17.24 10.60 13.67
N LEU A 180 16.03 10.22 14.08
CA LEU A 180 15.09 11.12 14.74
C LEU A 180 15.63 11.64 16.06
N GLN A 181 16.49 10.90 16.77
CA GLN A 181 17.15 11.32 18.01
C GLN A 181 18.38 12.20 17.75
N ALA A 182 19.09 11.99 16.64
CA ALA A 182 20.32 12.70 16.32
C ALA A 182 20.14 14.11 15.75
N HIS A 183 18.93 14.52 15.37
CA HIS A 183 18.67 15.87 14.87
C HIS A 183 19.02 16.94 15.92
N ASP A 184 19.79 17.94 15.48
CA ASP A 184 20.10 19.14 16.26
C ASP A 184 18.85 20.04 16.38
N PRO A 185 18.30 20.24 17.59
CA PRO A 185 17.09 21.04 17.79
C PRO A 185 17.29 22.53 17.50
N GLU A 186 18.52 23.05 17.49
CA GLU A 186 18.81 24.44 17.10
C GLU A 186 18.65 24.66 15.59
N LEU A 187 18.83 23.59 14.80
CA LEU A 187 18.76 23.63 13.35
C LEU A 187 17.46 23.05 12.79
N VAL A 188 16.89 22.03 13.45
CA VAL A 188 15.73 21.27 12.95
C VAL A 188 14.71 20.97 14.04
N THR A 189 13.45 21.36 13.79
CA THR A 189 12.29 20.85 14.51
C THR A 189 11.68 19.67 13.77
N VAL A 190 11.65 18.51 14.41
CA VAL A 190 11.20 17.25 13.81
C VAL A 190 9.72 16.98 14.13
N PHE A 191 8.97 16.56 13.13
CA PHE A 191 7.59 16.08 13.22
C PHE A 191 7.53 14.67 12.64
N THR A 192 6.75 13.79 13.27
CA THR A 192 6.46 12.46 12.73
C THR A 192 4.96 12.29 12.55
N TYR A 193 4.55 11.67 11.44
CA TYR A 193 3.17 11.38 11.11
C TYR A 193 3.05 9.87 10.87
N GLY A 194 2.63 9.16 11.91
CA GLY A 194 2.38 7.72 11.84
C GLY A 194 1.05 7.44 11.14
N ALA A 195 1.08 6.65 10.07
CA ALA A 195 -0.10 6.15 9.36
C ALA A 195 -0.44 4.69 9.69
N GLY A 196 0.38 4.04 10.53
CA GLY A 196 0.23 2.64 10.93
C GLY A 196 -0.64 2.46 12.18
N THR A 197 -1.01 1.20 12.43
CA THR A 197 -1.81 0.81 13.61
C THR A 197 -1.00 0.08 14.67
N VAL A 198 0.21 -0.36 14.36
CA VAL A 198 1.11 -1.06 15.29
C VAL A 198 1.75 -0.06 16.24
N HIS A 199 1.76 -0.42 17.52
CA HIS A 199 2.31 0.37 18.61
C HIS A 199 3.18 -0.54 19.48
N ASP A 200 4.48 -0.27 19.50
CA ASP A 200 5.46 -1.07 20.24
C ASP A 200 6.58 -0.18 20.82
N TRP A 201 7.60 -0.82 21.36
CA TRP A 201 8.73 -0.13 22.00
C TRP A 201 9.49 0.83 21.07
N VAL A 202 9.50 0.60 19.75
CA VAL A 202 10.11 1.54 18.79
C VAL A 202 9.25 2.78 18.66
N THR A 203 7.93 2.60 18.56
CA THR A 203 6.98 3.72 18.56
C THR A 203 7.10 4.54 19.85
N GLU A 204 7.24 3.88 21.00
CA GLU A 204 7.46 4.55 22.29
C GLU A 204 8.80 5.31 22.32
N THR A 205 9.87 4.71 21.80
CA THR A 205 11.18 5.34 21.68
C THR A 205 11.13 6.62 20.83
N ILE A 206 10.39 6.58 19.71
CA ILE A 206 10.17 7.74 18.84
C ILE A 206 9.33 8.82 19.55
N ARG A 207 8.32 8.41 20.32
CA ARG A 207 7.43 9.31 21.08
C ARG A 207 8.12 10.02 22.25
N ALA A 208 9.14 9.40 22.84
CA ALA A 208 9.82 9.92 24.02
C ALA A 208 10.68 11.16 23.76
N ARG A 209 10.82 11.61 22.50
CA ARG A 209 11.57 12.83 22.19
C ARG A 209 10.80 14.08 22.70
N PRO A 210 11.44 15.00 23.44
CA PRO A 210 10.77 16.13 24.06
C PRO A 210 10.18 17.17 23.08
N ASP A 211 10.63 17.22 21.82
CA ASP A 211 10.11 18.13 20.77
C ASP A 211 8.94 17.53 19.96
N PHE A 212 8.36 16.44 20.45
CA PHE A 212 7.41 15.62 19.73
C PHE A 212 6.00 16.23 19.73
N ALA A 213 5.62 16.81 18.59
CA ALA A 213 4.22 17.10 18.29
C ALA A 213 3.65 16.01 17.38
N MET A 214 3.04 14.97 17.94
CA MET A 214 2.04 14.20 17.20
C MET A 214 0.85 15.09 16.99
N SER A 215 0.72 15.66 15.80
CA SER A 215 -0.58 16.16 15.38
C SER A 215 -1.47 14.94 15.14
N PRO A 216 -2.64 14.82 15.80
CA PRO A 216 -3.62 13.78 15.49
C PRO A 216 -4.25 13.91 14.09
N MET A 217 -3.77 14.84 13.28
CA MET A 217 -4.51 15.38 12.14
C MET A 217 -3.88 14.99 10.81
N LEU A 218 -3.85 13.69 10.52
CA LEU A 218 -3.85 13.19 9.14
C LEU A 218 -4.85 12.03 8.94
N MET A 219 -5.76 11.81 9.90
CA MET A 219 -6.90 10.91 9.71
C MET A 219 -8.10 11.57 9.00
N THR A 220 -8.20 12.90 9.01
CA THR A 220 -9.47 13.57 8.63
C THR A 220 -9.59 14.00 7.17
N LEU A 221 -8.53 13.92 6.35
CA LEU A 221 -8.57 14.42 4.96
C LEU A 221 -8.24 13.40 3.87
N LEU A 222 -7.79 12.19 4.23
CA LEU A 222 -7.58 11.09 3.27
C LEU A 222 -8.56 9.93 3.43
N TRP A 223 -9.44 9.97 4.44
CA TRP A 223 -10.36 8.87 4.73
C TRP A 223 -11.68 9.35 5.37
N SER A 224 -12.34 10.36 4.80
CA SER A 224 -13.75 10.62 5.14
C SER A 224 -14.67 9.76 4.25
N ASN A 225 -14.60 8.43 4.41
CA ASN A 225 -15.80 7.62 4.21
C ASN A 225 -15.73 6.34 5.06
N LYS A 226 -16.61 6.31 6.07
CA LYS A 226 -17.05 5.18 6.90
C LYS A 226 -16.01 4.56 7.86
N SER A 227 -16.19 4.96 9.11
CA SER A 227 -16.14 4.12 10.31
C SER A 227 -16.40 2.62 10.05
N ALA A 228 -15.37 1.80 10.27
CA ALA A 228 -15.50 0.40 10.68
C ALA A 228 -14.24 -0.04 11.42
N ARG A 229 -14.44 -0.71 12.56
CA ARG A 229 -13.44 -1.18 13.51
C ARG A 229 -12.35 -2.03 12.85
N THR A 230 -11.14 -1.93 13.38
CA THR A 230 -9.96 -2.78 13.13
C THR A 230 -10.32 -4.25 12.98
N ARG A 231 -10.25 -4.73 11.74
CA ARG A 231 -10.09 -6.12 11.31
C ARG A 231 -9.28 -6.11 10.03
N SER A 232 -8.67 -7.26 9.73
CA SER A 232 -8.01 -7.59 8.47
C SER A 232 -8.52 -6.81 7.27
N ILE A 233 -7.61 -6.49 6.34
CA ILE A 233 -7.88 -5.84 5.04
C ILE A 233 -9.13 -6.50 4.42
N SER A 234 -10.29 -5.89 4.68
CA SER A 234 -11.59 -6.42 4.33
C SER A 234 -12.13 -5.51 3.25
N TRP A 235 -12.12 -6.07 2.06
CA TRP A 235 -12.82 -5.54 0.91
C TRP A 235 -14.31 -5.49 1.24
N SER A 236 -14.82 -4.31 1.58
CA SER A 236 -16.26 -4.12 1.74
C SER A 236 -16.91 -4.00 0.36
N THR A 237 -17.77 -4.95 0.03
CA THR A 237 -18.65 -4.91 -1.13
C THR A 237 -19.88 -4.08 -0.78
N SER A 238 -20.06 -2.93 -1.43
CA SER A 238 -21.40 -2.32 -1.60
C SER A 238 -21.80 -2.46 -3.08
N PRO A 239 -22.99 -2.98 -3.40
CA PRO A 239 -23.49 -2.98 -4.77
C PRO A 239 -23.82 -1.53 -5.17
N ALA A 240 -23.25 -1.07 -6.28
CA ALA A 240 -23.59 0.23 -6.84
C ALA A 240 -24.99 0.16 -7.47
N THR A 241 -25.91 0.98 -6.99
CA THR A 241 -27.18 1.30 -7.66
C THR A 241 -26.85 2.05 -8.97
N PRO A 242 -27.50 1.73 -10.10
CA PRO A 242 -27.22 2.42 -11.36
C PRO A 242 -27.71 3.87 -11.30
N PRO A 243 -26.94 4.86 -11.82
CA PRO A 243 -27.43 6.21 -11.95
C PRO A 243 -28.40 6.32 -13.14
N ASP A 244 -29.47 7.05 -12.88
CA ASP A 244 -30.55 7.36 -13.81
C ASP A 244 -30.05 8.14 -15.03
N ARG A 245 -30.72 7.95 -16.17
CA ARG A 245 -30.38 8.59 -17.45
C ARG A 245 -30.67 10.09 -17.43
N ALA A 246 -29.73 10.87 -17.97
CA ALA A 246 -29.91 11.89 -19.03
C ALA A 246 -29.21 13.23 -18.75
N SER A 247 -28.14 13.51 -19.51
CA SER A 247 -27.77 14.84 -20.01
C SER A 247 -26.86 14.66 -21.25
N PRO A 248 -27.04 15.42 -22.34
CA PRO A 248 -26.29 15.21 -23.58
C PRO A 248 -24.84 15.71 -23.48
N PRO A 249 -23.90 15.17 -24.27
CA PRO A 249 -22.49 15.56 -24.21
C PRO A 249 -22.25 16.94 -24.83
N LEU A 250 -21.43 17.75 -24.15
CA LEU A 250 -20.88 19.00 -24.70
C LEU A 250 -19.77 18.68 -25.74
N PRO A 251 -19.60 19.51 -26.78
CA PRO A 251 -18.64 19.26 -27.86
C PRO A 251 -17.18 19.38 -27.38
N ILE A 252 -16.37 18.41 -27.78
CA ILE A 252 -14.92 18.34 -27.55
C ILE A 252 -14.23 19.33 -28.51
N VAL A 253 -13.48 20.30 -27.97
CA VAL A 253 -12.59 21.17 -28.76
C VAL A 253 -11.15 20.65 -28.61
N PRO A 254 -10.43 20.34 -29.71
CA PRO A 254 -9.04 19.90 -29.63
C PRO A 254 -8.11 21.05 -29.26
N PRO A 255 -7.07 20.84 -28.41
CA PRO A 255 -6.12 21.89 -28.08
C PRO A 255 -5.21 22.22 -29.28
N GLN A 256 -5.14 23.50 -29.60
CA GLN A 256 -4.19 24.05 -30.58
C GLN A 256 -2.77 24.01 -30.00
N TYR A 257 -1.87 23.26 -30.63
CA TYR A 257 -0.44 23.31 -30.36
C TYR A 257 0.14 24.66 -30.81
N ARG A 258 0.69 25.45 -29.89
CA ARG A 258 1.65 26.51 -30.22
C ARG A 258 3.06 25.98 -30.07
N SER A 259 3.78 25.92 -31.18
CA SER A 259 5.23 25.71 -31.24
C SER A 259 5.95 26.92 -30.64
N VAL A 260 6.85 26.70 -29.68
CA VAL A 260 7.83 27.71 -29.27
C VAL A 260 9.21 27.06 -29.13
N GLY A 261 10.07 27.40 -30.11
CA GLY A 261 11.49 27.76 -29.95
C GLY A 261 12.44 26.80 -29.24
N SER A 262 13.36 26.24 -30.02
CA SER A 262 14.63 25.67 -29.57
C SER A 262 15.47 26.68 -28.77
N ALA A 263 15.85 26.34 -27.55
CA ALA A 263 16.95 27.00 -26.84
C ALA A 263 17.82 25.93 -26.16
N THR A 264 18.98 25.69 -26.78
CA THR A 264 20.09 24.87 -26.32
C THR A 264 20.88 25.60 -25.22
N SER A 265 20.87 25.07 -24.00
CA SER A 265 21.91 25.31 -22.98
C SER A 265 22.02 24.08 -22.08
N PRO A 266 23.23 23.53 -21.82
CA PRO A 266 23.40 22.41 -20.90
C PRO A 266 23.31 22.87 -19.43
N PRO A 267 22.91 21.98 -18.49
CA PRO A 267 22.84 22.30 -17.07
C PRO A 267 24.25 22.45 -16.43
N PRO A 268 24.40 23.24 -15.36
CA PRO A 268 25.68 23.44 -14.69
C PRO A 268 26.14 22.19 -13.91
N ASP A 269 27.47 22.01 -13.91
CA ASP A 269 28.25 20.90 -13.35
C ASP A 269 28.12 20.77 -11.81
N CYS A 270 27.87 19.56 -11.31
CA CYS A 270 27.63 19.24 -9.90
C CYS A 270 28.90 19.18 -9.02
N ARG A 271 30.06 19.64 -9.50
CA ARG A 271 31.35 19.50 -8.78
C ARG A 271 31.64 20.53 -7.69
N SER A 272 30.73 21.47 -7.39
CA SER A 272 30.99 22.53 -6.40
C SER A 272 30.59 22.22 -4.95
N TRP A 273 30.29 20.96 -4.61
CA TRP A 273 29.87 20.55 -3.26
C TRP A 273 30.89 19.58 -2.62
N MET A 274 32.12 20.04 -2.40
CA MET A 274 33.02 19.45 -1.40
C MET A 274 33.82 20.58 -0.73
N PRO A 275 33.90 20.62 0.61
CA PRO A 275 34.80 21.54 1.30
C PRO A 275 36.24 21.03 1.22
N SER A 276 37.17 21.97 1.17
CA SER A 276 38.64 21.82 1.11
C SER A 276 39.22 21.01 2.26
#